data_AF-A0A090VLJ2-F1
#
_entry.id   AF-A0A090VLJ2-F1
#
_cell.length_a   1.000
_cell.length_b   1.000
_cell.length_c   1.000
_cell.angle_alpha   90.00
_cell.angle_beta   90.00
_cell.angle_gamma   90.00
#
_symmetry.space_group_name_H-M   'P 1'
#
loop_
_entity.id
_entity.type
_entity.pdbx_description
1 polymer ?
#
loop_
_entity_poly.entity_id
_entity_poly.type
_entity_poly.pdbx_seq_one_letter_code
_entity_poly.pdbx_strand_id
1 'polypeptide(L)'
;MLSRLKHLNVYLKDSNKKPLLQVLKECVLYGRDKKMIPTDYFRKYLYRKDVVNYKNYLSLKEFYQIVGSQKMVFPEVTAILANKLSFYNHCVNLNIPTPTLLSYNFNTRWFYNNIGYTLNTKESVLQFFACVFKDSQNNFLFLKPTLGQGGQGCFLLKKENLDSQIENIYPALIANSYVHQDYIEQHDSINSIFRNSVNTIRIDTYIDANNEAHVLSALCVLAWETPLPTTHILEGFIYL
;
A
#
# COMPACT_ATOMS: atom_id res chain seq x y z
N MET A 1 -5.21 9.57 20.70
CA MET A 1 -6.34 9.20 21.58
C MET A 1 -7.71 9.51 20.98
N LEU A 2 -7.91 10.65 20.30
CA LEU A 2 -9.19 11.04 19.68
C LEU A 2 -9.75 10.04 18.65
N SER A 3 -8.90 9.27 17.94
CA SER A 3 -9.39 8.29 16.95
C SER A 3 -10.09 7.07 17.56
N ARG A 4 -9.80 6.73 18.83
CA ARG A 4 -10.45 5.61 19.52
C ARG A 4 -11.94 5.87 19.77
N LEU A 5 -12.33 7.14 19.93
CA LEU A 5 -13.73 7.56 20.09
C LEU A 5 -14.54 7.42 18.80
N LYS A 6 -13.89 7.44 17.62
CA LYS A 6 -14.59 7.29 16.34
C LYS A 6 -15.19 5.90 16.16
N HIS A 7 -14.48 4.84 16.59
CA HIS A 7 -14.99 3.47 16.50
C HIS A 7 -16.17 3.22 17.46
N LEU A 8 -16.21 3.92 18.59
CA LEU A 8 -17.38 3.93 19.47
C LEU A 8 -18.58 4.60 18.80
N ASN A 9 -18.39 5.72 18.09
CA ASN A 9 -19.46 6.35 17.32
C ASN A 9 -20.02 5.41 16.23
N VAL A 10 -19.14 4.68 15.54
CA VAL A 10 -19.56 3.65 14.57
C VAL A 10 -20.39 2.57 15.26
N TYR A 11 -19.94 2.04 16.40
CA TYR A 11 -20.70 1.07 17.20
C TYR A 11 -22.09 1.58 17.62
N LEU A 12 -22.18 2.84 18.06
CA LEU A 12 -23.46 3.42 18.49
C LEU A 12 -24.47 3.46 17.33
N LYS A 13 -23.99 3.79 16.12
CA LYS A 13 -24.80 3.87 14.90
C LYS A 13 -25.09 2.51 14.24
N ASP A 14 -24.36 1.46 14.59
CA ASP A 14 -24.52 0.14 13.99
C ASP A 14 -25.80 -0.54 14.51
N SER A 15 -26.71 -0.90 13.61
CA SER A 15 -27.95 -1.62 13.94
C SER A 15 -27.73 -3.12 14.15
N ASN A 16 -26.66 -3.69 13.59
CA ASN A 16 -26.34 -5.12 13.66
C ASN A 16 -25.41 -5.44 14.83
N LYS A 17 -25.73 -4.96 16.04
CA LYS A 17 -24.95 -5.23 17.26
C LYS A 17 -25.57 -6.30 18.14
N LYS A 18 -24.73 -7.07 18.83
CA LYS A 18 -25.12 -7.96 19.93
C LYS A 18 -25.80 -7.16 21.06
N PRO A 19 -26.60 -7.82 21.93
CA PRO A 19 -27.13 -7.18 23.13
C PRO A 19 -26.03 -6.56 24.00
N LEU A 20 -26.31 -5.41 24.62
CA LEU A 20 -25.31 -4.63 25.36
C LEU A 20 -24.62 -5.44 26.47
N LEU A 21 -25.37 -6.26 27.21
CA LEU A 21 -24.81 -7.12 28.26
C LEU A 21 -23.81 -8.14 27.71
N GLN A 22 -24.09 -8.70 26.53
CA GLN A 22 -23.16 -9.60 25.85
C GLN A 22 -21.90 -8.84 25.43
N VAL A 23 -22.05 -7.65 24.84
CA VAL A 23 -20.91 -6.80 24.45
C VAL A 23 -20.03 -6.44 25.64
N LEU A 24 -20.62 -6.04 26.77
CA LEU A 24 -19.87 -5.71 27.99
C LEU A 24 -19.12 -6.92 28.54
N LYS A 25 -19.77 -8.09 28.61
CA LYS A 25 -19.15 -9.35 29.00
C LYS A 25 -17.98 -9.71 28.09
N GLU A 26 -18.18 -9.67 26.77
CA GLU A 26 -17.16 -9.97 25.78
C GLU A 26 -16.00 -8.97 25.85
N CYS A 27 -16.23 -7.68 26.10
CA CYS A 27 -15.17 -6.68 26.30
C CYS A 27 -14.27 -6.99 27.51
N VAL A 28 -14.87 -7.38 28.64
CA VAL A 28 -14.11 -7.75 29.86
C VAL A 28 -13.29 -9.01 29.59
N LEU A 29 -13.91 -10.04 29.00
CA LEU A 29 -13.22 -11.28 28.68
C LEU A 29 -12.12 -11.06 27.63
N TYR A 30 -12.39 -10.28 26.58
CA TYR A 30 -11.41 -9.89 25.57
C TYR A 30 -10.21 -9.19 26.21
N GLY A 31 -10.46 -8.24 27.11
CA GLY A 31 -9.38 -7.49 27.75
C GLY A 31 -8.49 -8.36 28.64
N ARG A 32 -9.09 -9.33 29.34
CA ARG A 32 -8.37 -10.34 30.11
C ARG A 32 -7.59 -11.29 29.20
N ASP A 33 -8.24 -11.87 28.20
CA ASP A 33 -7.68 -12.90 27.33
C ASP A 33 -6.53 -12.33 26.47
N LYS A 34 -6.69 -11.13 25.92
CA LYS A 34 -5.71 -10.45 25.06
C LYS A 34 -4.72 -9.55 25.83
N LYS A 35 -4.91 -9.39 27.14
CA LYS A 35 -4.11 -8.52 28.04
C LYS A 35 -3.97 -7.09 27.51
N MET A 36 -5.09 -6.49 27.11
CA MET A 36 -5.15 -5.14 26.55
C MET A 36 -6.53 -4.51 26.73
N ILE A 37 -6.63 -3.19 26.54
CA ILE A 37 -7.93 -2.52 26.44
C ILE A 37 -8.63 -3.03 25.17
N PRO A 38 -9.95 -3.35 25.20
CA PRO A 38 -10.68 -3.93 24.06
C PRO A 38 -10.97 -2.93 22.93
N THR A 39 -10.02 -2.06 22.59
CA THR A 39 -10.15 -1.13 21.44
C THR A 39 -10.29 -1.89 20.13
N ASP A 40 -9.59 -3.01 20.01
CA ASP A 40 -9.58 -3.86 18.82
C ASP A 40 -10.90 -4.58 18.61
N TYR A 41 -11.60 -4.89 19.70
CA TYR A 41 -12.94 -5.48 19.65
C TYR A 41 -13.92 -4.59 18.88
N PHE A 42 -13.90 -3.28 19.15
CA PHE A 42 -14.72 -2.31 18.41
C PHE A 42 -14.15 -1.99 17.02
N ARG A 43 -12.83 -1.86 16.90
CA ARG A 43 -12.16 -1.55 15.61
C ARG A 43 -12.41 -2.65 14.57
N LYS A 44 -12.48 -3.91 14.99
CA LYS A 44 -12.69 -5.09 14.13
C LYS A 44 -14.15 -5.55 14.08
N TYR A 45 -15.10 -4.73 14.55
CA TYR A 45 -16.53 -5.03 14.51
C TYR A 45 -16.94 -6.34 15.21
N LEU A 46 -16.16 -6.80 16.21
CA LEU A 46 -16.39 -8.10 16.88
C LEU A 46 -17.68 -8.13 17.71
N TYR A 47 -18.30 -6.96 17.94
CA TYR A 47 -19.60 -6.80 18.57
C TYR A 47 -20.80 -7.17 17.69
N ARG A 48 -20.60 -7.42 16.39
CA ARG A 48 -21.71 -7.72 15.48
C ARG A 48 -22.24 -9.14 15.66
N LYS A 49 -23.50 -9.35 15.30
CA LYS A 49 -24.22 -10.62 15.54
C LYS A 49 -23.67 -11.80 14.75
N ASP A 50 -23.09 -11.55 13.58
CA ASP A 50 -22.43 -12.54 12.71
C ASP A 50 -21.11 -13.05 13.29
N VAL A 51 -20.50 -12.32 14.23
CA VAL A 51 -19.28 -12.73 14.92
C VAL A 51 -19.63 -13.65 16.08
N VAL A 52 -19.61 -14.97 15.84
CA VAL A 52 -19.96 -15.99 16.85
C VAL A 52 -18.97 -16.04 18.01
N ASN A 53 -17.66 -15.98 17.72
CA ASN A 53 -16.61 -16.08 18.74
C ASN A 53 -15.45 -15.11 18.46
N TYR A 54 -15.26 -14.10 19.32
CA TYR A 54 -14.18 -13.13 19.18
C TYR A 54 -12.79 -13.75 19.30
N LYS A 55 -12.65 -14.93 19.90
CA LYS A 55 -11.35 -15.60 20.10
C LYS A 55 -10.74 -16.11 18.80
N ASN A 56 -11.55 -16.28 17.76
CA ASN A 56 -11.09 -16.68 16.43
C ASN A 56 -10.34 -15.56 15.71
N TYR A 57 -10.26 -14.37 16.30
CA TYR A 57 -9.62 -13.20 15.72
C TYR A 57 -8.37 -12.82 16.52
N LEU A 58 -7.33 -12.43 15.80
CA LEU A 58 -6.12 -11.86 16.39
C LEU A 58 -6.40 -10.43 16.87
N SER A 59 -5.80 -10.04 17.98
CA SER A 59 -5.59 -8.65 18.36
C SER A 59 -4.47 -8.04 17.50
N LEU A 60 -4.37 -6.71 17.44
CA LEU A 60 -3.25 -6.03 16.77
C LEU A 60 -1.92 -6.38 17.42
N LYS A 61 -1.89 -6.53 18.75
CA LYS A 61 -0.69 -6.96 19.46
C LYS A 61 -0.23 -8.33 18.99
N GLU A 62 -1.13 -9.32 18.93
CA GLU A 62 -0.79 -10.66 18.44
C GLU A 62 -0.37 -10.63 16.98
N PHE A 63 -1.08 -9.86 16.14
CA PHE A 63 -0.71 -9.66 14.73
C PHE A 63 0.73 -9.14 14.59
N TYR A 64 1.08 -8.07 15.29
CA TYR A 64 2.44 -7.52 15.25
C TYR A 64 3.49 -8.44 15.85
N GLN A 65 3.14 -9.23 16.86
CA GLN A 65 4.04 -10.26 17.41
C GLN A 65 4.35 -11.35 16.38
N ILE A 66 3.38 -11.72 15.55
CA ILE A 66 3.57 -12.71 14.47
C ILE A 66 4.43 -12.10 13.35
N VAL A 67 4.04 -10.93 12.83
CA VAL A 67 4.72 -10.28 11.71
C VAL A 67 6.16 -9.88 12.08
N GLY A 68 6.38 -9.42 13.32
CA GLY A 68 7.71 -9.08 13.83
C GLY A 68 8.52 -10.27 14.36
N SER A 69 8.00 -11.50 14.27
CA SER A 69 8.73 -12.67 14.76
C SER A 69 9.94 -12.97 13.88
N GLN A 70 11.06 -13.40 14.50
CA GLN A 70 12.26 -13.79 13.77
C GLN A 70 12.04 -14.95 12.78
N LYS A 71 10.95 -15.71 12.94
CA LYS A 71 10.56 -16.78 12.01
C LYS A 71 9.96 -16.23 10.70
N MET A 72 9.46 -14.99 10.72
CA MET A 72 8.81 -14.33 9.57
C MET A 72 9.70 -13.24 8.96
N VAL A 73 10.70 -12.75 9.69
CA VAL A 73 11.60 -11.69 9.24
C VAL A 73 12.80 -12.30 8.52
N PHE A 74 12.83 -12.14 7.20
CA PHE A 74 13.96 -12.50 6.35
C PHE A 74 14.63 -11.21 5.86
N PRO A 75 15.71 -10.73 6.50
CA PRO A 75 16.29 -9.42 6.21
C PRO A 75 16.70 -9.24 4.74
N GLU A 76 17.26 -10.29 4.14
CA GLU A 76 17.74 -10.28 2.75
C GLU A 76 16.58 -10.15 1.77
N VAL A 77 15.51 -10.92 1.99
CA VAL A 77 14.28 -10.85 1.19
C VAL A 77 13.60 -9.50 1.40
N THR A 78 13.53 -9.03 2.64
CA THR A 78 12.92 -7.74 2.99
C THR A 78 13.63 -6.59 2.29
N ALA A 79 14.96 -6.62 2.19
CA ALA A 79 15.72 -5.59 1.49
C ALA A 79 15.40 -5.52 -0.01
N ILE A 80 15.16 -6.68 -0.64
CA ILE A 80 14.74 -6.76 -2.05
C ILE A 80 13.32 -6.22 -2.22
N LEU A 81 12.37 -6.67 -1.38
CA LEU A 81 10.96 -6.30 -1.48
C LEU A 81 10.72 -4.82 -1.14
N ALA A 82 11.40 -4.28 -0.12
CA ALA A 82 11.17 -2.93 0.36
C ALA A 82 11.63 -1.84 -0.63
N ASN A 83 12.60 -2.14 -1.49
CA ASN A 83 13.07 -1.23 -2.53
C ASN A 83 12.39 -1.54 -3.87
N LYS A 84 11.52 -0.64 -4.35
CA LYS A 84 10.71 -0.85 -5.56
C LYS A 84 11.53 -1.09 -6.82
N LEU A 85 12.75 -0.55 -6.91
CA LEU A 85 13.65 -0.80 -8.04
C LEU A 85 14.25 -2.21 -7.96
N SER A 86 14.72 -2.61 -6.77
CA SER A 86 15.19 -3.99 -6.53
C SER A 86 14.09 -5.02 -6.76
N PHE A 87 12.89 -4.75 -6.25
CA PHE A 87 11.71 -5.59 -6.44
C PHE A 87 11.32 -5.70 -7.92
N TYR A 88 11.29 -4.59 -8.65
CA TYR A 88 11.05 -4.60 -10.09
C TYR A 88 12.03 -5.52 -10.82
N ASN A 89 13.33 -5.37 -10.58
CA ASN A 89 14.36 -6.20 -11.20
C ASN A 89 14.19 -7.69 -10.85
N HIS A 90 13.80 -7.98 -9.61
CA HIS A 90 13.51 -9.34 -9.17
C HIS A 90 12.32 -9.94 -9.93
N CYS A 91 11.22 -9.19 -10.10
CA CYS A 91 10.06 -9.62 -10.88
C CYS A 91 10.43 -9.87 -12.36
N VAL A 92 11.18 -8.96 -12.97
CA VAL A 92 11.64 -9.10 -14.37
C VAL A 92 12.48 -10.38 -14.54
N ASN A 93 13.42 -10.63 -13.64
CA ASN A 93 14.26 -11.83 -13.69
C ASN A 93 13.46 -13.14 -13.54
N LEU A 94 12.30 -13.08 -12.88
CA LEU A 94 11.39 -14.22 -12.71
C LEU A 94 10.29 -14.27 -13.78
N ASN A 95 10.32 -13.39 -14.79
CA ASN A 95 9.28 -13.25 -15.81
C ASN A 95 7.88 -13.00 -15.23
N ILE A 96 7.81 -12.31 -14.08
CA ILE A 96 6.54 -11.89 -13.48
C ILE A 96 6.08 -10.61 -14.21
N PRO A 97 4.85 -10.57 -14.76
CA PRO A 97 4.31 -9.37 -15.37
C PRO A 97 4.32 -8.19 -14.39
N THR A 98 5.03 -7.14 -14.74
CA THR A 98 5.15 -5.91 -13.95
C THR A 98 5.09 -4.70 -14.87
N PRO A 99 4.56 -3.54 -14.43
CA PRO A 99 4.57 -2.32 -15.22
C PRO A 99 6.00 -1.97 -15.67
N THR A 100 6.17 -1.59 -16.93
CA THR A 100 7.47 -1.25 -17.52
C THR A 100 8.14 -0.15 -16.71
N LEU A 101 9.41 -0.36 -16.36
CA LEU A 101 10.26 0.70 -15.82
C LEU A 101 10.84 1.49 -16.98
N LEU A 102 10.47 2.77 -17.08
CA LEU A 102 10.98 3.65 -18.12
C LEU A 102 12.27 4.33 -17.69
N SER A 103 12.30 4.84 -16.47
CA SER A 103 13.49 5.48 -15.89
C SER A 103 13.44 5.43 -14.37
N TYR A 104 14.53 5.83 -13.71
CA TYR A 104 14.59 5.99 -12.27
C TYR A 104 15.65 7.03 -11.90
N ASN A 105 15.65 7.48 -10.65
CA ASN A 105 16.68 8.36 -10.13
C ASN A 105 17.10 8.01 -8.71
N PHE A 106 18.34 8.37 -8.39
CA PHE A 106 18.86 8.49 -7.04
C PHE A 106 19.23 9.96 -6.83
N ASN A 107 18.34 10.72 -6.19
CA ASN A 107 18.51 12.17 -6.00
C ASN A 107 18.73 12.88 -7.35
N THR A 108 19.89 13.51 -7.55
CA THR A 108 20.23 14.24 -8.77
C THR A 108 20.83 13.36 -9.86
N ARG A 109 21.00 12.04 -9.63
CA ARG A 109 21.46 11.08 -10.65
C ARG A 109 20.29 10.31 -11.23
N TRP A 110 20.10 10.42 -12.54
CA TRP A 110 18.95 9.91 -13.27
C TRP A 110 19.40 8.89 -14.31
N PHE A 111 18.55 7.91 -14.60
CA PHE A 111 18.87 6.78 -15.47
C PHE A 111 17.73 6.55 -16.45
N TYR A 112 18.05 6.53 -17.73
CA TYR A 112 17.10 6.29 -18.82
C TYR A 112 17.83 5.59 -19.97
N ASN A 113 17.27 4.50 -20.50
CA ASN A 113 17.87 3.68 -21.55
C ASN A 113 19.34 3.28 -21.28
N ASN A 114 19.64 2.89 -20.03
CA ASN A 114 21.00 2.57 -19.55
C ASN A 114 22.02 3.73 -19.61
N ILE A 115 21.56 4.96 -19.85
CA ILE A 115 22.38 6.18 -19.82
C ILE A 115 22.13 6.92 -18.51
N GLY A 116 23.21 7.36 -17.87
CA GLY A 116 23.19 8.16 -16.65
C GLY A 116 23.24 9.66 -16.95
N TYR A 117 22.44 10.43 -16.22
CA TYR A 117 22.36 11.89 -16.30
C TYR A 117 22.52 12.50 -14.90
N THR A 118 23.10 13.70 -14.82
CA THR A 118 23.07 14.50 -13.60
C THR A 118 22.13 15.69 -13.83
N LEU A 119 20.97 15.67 -13.18
CA LEU A 119 19.94 16.71 -13.33
C LEU A 119 19.80 17.46 -12.00
N ASN A 120 20.09 18.76 -12.03
CA ASN A 120 20.11 19.64 -10.87
C ASN A 120 19.38 20.97 -11.09
N THR A 121 18.64 21.07 -12.21
CA THR A 121 17.78 22.21 -12.52
C THR A 121 16.40 21.72 -12.91
N LYS A 122 15.39 22.55 -12.69
CA LYS A 122 14.01 22.25 -13.06
C LYS A 122 13.88 22.05 -14.58
N GLU A 123 14.55 22.89 -15.36
CA GLU A 123 14.52 22.87 -16.83
C GLU A 123 15.11 21.56 -17.38
N SER A 124 16.17 21.04 -16.76
CA SER A 124 16.76 19.76 -17.16
C SER A 124 15.87 18.56 -16.81
N VAL A 125 15.19 18.59 -15.67
CA VAL A 125 14.19 17.57 -15.28
C VAL A 125 12.98 17.61 -16.22
N LEU A 126 12.51 18.81 -16.59
CA LEU A 126 11.43 18.98 -17.55
C LEU A 126 11.78 18.39 -18.92
N GLN A 127 12.96 18.75 -19.45
CA GLN A 127 13.46 18.22 -20.72
C GLN A 127 13.62 16.70 -20.67
N PHE A 128 14.12 16.17 -19.55
CA PHE A 128 14.24 14.72 -19.34
C PHE A 128 12.89 14.03 -19.47
N PHE A 129 11.87 14.46 -18.73
CA PHE A 129 10.55 13.82 -18.82
C PHE A 129 9.89 14.05 -20.18
N ALA A 130 10.09 15.20 -20.83
CA ALA A 130 9.61 15.42 -22.19
C ALA A 130 10.20 14.40 -23.18
N CYS A 131 11.49 14.07 -23.07
CA CYS A 131 12.11 12.99 -23.84
C CYS A 131 11.50 11.63 -23.50
N VAL A 132 11.35 11.29 -22.22
CA VAL A 132 10.74 10.02 -21.80
C VAL A 132 9.32 9.86 -22.35
N PHE A 133 8.49 10.91 -22.30
CA PHE A 133 7.14 10.89 -22.89
C PHE A 133 7.14 10.75 -24.41
N LYS A 134 8.11 11.38 -25.09
CA LYS A 134 8.23 11.30 -26.55
C LYS A 134 8.59 9.88 -26.99
N ASP A 135 9.55 9.26 -26.31
CA ASP A 135 10.08 7.95 -26.70
C ASP A 135 9.12 6.82 -26.33
N SER A 136 8.50 6.89 -25.14
CA SER A 136 7.54 5.88 -24.68
C SER A 136 6.17 5.97 -25.37
N GLN A 137 5.87 7.10 -26.04
CA GLN A 137 4.54 7.43 -26.56
C GLN A 137 3.42 7.42 -25.52
N ASN A 138 3.77 7.55 -24.24
CA ASN A 138 2.81 7.60 -23.15
C ASN A 138 2.23 9.01 -22.96
N ASN A 139 1.04 9.07 -22.37
CA ASN A 139 0.45 10.31 -21.88
C ASN A 139 0.63 10.49 -20.36
N PHE A 140 0.95 9.40 -19.67
CA PHE A 140 1.01 9.32 -18.22
C PHE A 140 2.26 8.57 -17.76
N LEU A 141 2.90 9.06 -16.69
CA LEU A 141 3.96 8.36 -15.98
C LEU A 141 3.63 8.31 -14.50
N PHE A 142 3.81 7.15 -13.89
CA PHE A 142 3.59 6.99 -12.46
C PHE A 142 4.93 6.93 -11.72
N LEU A 143 5.16 7.92 -10.87
CA LEU A 143 6.38 8.08 -10.10
C LEU A 143 6.14 7.58 -8.69
N LYS A 144 6.96 6.63 -8.24
CA LYS A 144 6.89 6.06 -6.89
C LYS A 144 8.22 6.26 -6.18
N PRO A 145 8.25 6.76 -4.93
CA PRO A 145 9.45 6.70 -4.13
C PRO A 145 9.95 5.26 -4.04
N THR A 146 11.25 5.05 -4.27
CA THR A 146 11.90 3.73 -4.24
C THR A 146 11.64 3.01 -2.91
N LEU A 147 11.64 3.75 -1.81
CA LEU A 147 11.30 3.27 -0.46
C LEU A 147 9.98 3.85 0.02
N GLY A 148 9.40 3.28 1.07
CA GLY A 148 8.17 3.77 1.69
C GLY A 148 6.90 3.10 1.17
N GLN A 149 5.78 3.41 1.83
CA GLN A 149 4.54 2.64 1.79
C GLN A 149 3.29 3.53 1.83
N GLY A 150 2.13 2.96 1.53
CA GLY A 150 0.84 3.67 1.62
C GLY A 150 0.58 4.72 0.54
N GLY A 151 1.31 4.68 -0.59
CA GLY A 151 1.14 5.62 -1.69
C GLY A 151 1.67 7.03 -1.42
N GLN A 152 2.26 7.27 -0.25
CA GLN A 152 2.82 8.57 0.10
C GLN A 152 3.97 8.94 -0.85
N GLY A 153 3.96 10.18 -1.33
CA GLY A 153 4.97 10.70 -2.25
C GLY A 153 4.86 10.15 -3.67
N CYS A 154 3.81 9.40 -4.01
CA CYS A 154 3.59 8.99 -5.40
C CYS A 154 3.01 10.16 -6.22
N PHE A 155 3.41 10.27 -7.48
CA PHE A 155 2.91 11.29 -8.40
C PHE A 155 2.48 10.66 -9.72
N LEU A 156 1.37 11.15 -10.28
CA LEU A 156 0.96 10.86 -11.65
C LEU A 156 1.31 12.06 -12.52
N LEU A 157 2.38 11.95 -13.31
CA LEU A 157 2.74 12.96 -14.29
C LEU A 157 1.90 12.80 -15.56
N LYS A 158 1.40 13.91 -16.08
CA LYS A 158 0.64 13.99 -17.32
C LYS A 158 1.40 14.84 -18.31
N LYS A 159 1.50 14.35 -19.55
CA LYS A 159 2.18 15.07 -20.63
C LYS A 159 1.61 16.48 -20.86
N GLU A 160 0.29 16.62 -20.77
CA GLU A 160 -0.44 17.90 -20.96
C GLU A 160 -0.11 18.98 -19.92
N ASN A 161 0.28 18.59 -18.70
CA ASN A 161 0.47 19.51 -17.57
C ASN A 161 1.88 19.42 -17.00
N LEU A 162 2.84 18.94 -17.79
CA LEU A 162 4.15 18.55 -17.29
C LEU A 162 4.89 19.71 -16.59
N ASP A 163 4.96 20.88 -17.22
CA ASP A 163 5.62 22.08 -16.66
C ASP A 163 5.11 22.43 -15.26
N SER A 164 3.78 22.58 -15.11
CA SER A 164 3.18 22.97 -13.84
C SER A 164 3.30 21.88 -12.78
N GLN A 165 3.28 20.60 -13.18
CA GLN A 165 3.50 19.50 -12.24
C GLN A 165 4.96 19.46 -11.77
N ILE A 166 5.93 19.60 -12.68
CA ILE A 166 7.35 19.62 -12.34
C ILE A 166 7.68 20.79 -11.41
N GLU A 167 7.10 21.97 -11.61
CA GLU A 167 7.25 23.10 -10.68
C GLU A 167 6.98 22.70 -9.23
N ASN A 168 5.88 21.97 -9.02
CA ASN A 168 5.40 21.59 -7.69
C ASN A 168 6.22 20.44 -7.07
N ILE A 169 6.66 19.47 -7.88
CA ILE A 169 7.28 18.24 -7.37
C ILE A 169 8.80 18.24 -7.45
N TYR A 170 9.41 19.18 -8.20
CA TYR A 170 10.86 19.24 -8.41
C TYR A 170 11.69 19.14 -7.12
N PRO A 171 11.40 19.88 -6.03
CA PRO A 171 12.15 19.75 -4.78
C PRO A 171 12.13 18.32 -4.22
N ALA A 172 11.01 17.62 -4.34
CA ALA A 172 10.88 16.24 -3.87
C ALA A 172 11.67 15.26 -4.76
N LEU A 173 11.70 15.49 -6.08
CA LEU A 173 12.42 14.65 -7.04
C LEU A 173 13.93 14.68 -6.85
N ILE A 174 14.52 15.86 -6.61
CA ILE A 174 15.97 15.99 -6.39
C ILE A 174 16.39 15.51 -5.00
N ALA A 175 15.50 15.62 -4.01
CA ALA A 175 15.78 15.24 -2.63
C ALA A 175 15.62 13.74 -2.36
N ASN A 176 14.92 13.01 -3.22
CA ASN A 176 14.61 11.59 -3.00
C ASN A 176 14.88 10.75 -4.26
N SER A 177 14.62 9.45 -4.16
CA SER A 177 14.86 8.48 -5.23
C SER A 177 13.53 7.88 -5.68
N TYR A 178 13.26 7.86 -6.98
CA TYR A 178 12.00 7.39 -7.58
C TYR A 178 12.23 6.34 -8.66
N VAL A 179 11.24 5.47 -8.82
CA VAL A 179 11.02 4.70 -10.05
C VAL A 179 9.94 5.38 -10.88
N HIS A 180 10.13 5.43 -12.20
CA HIS A 180 9.19 6.01 -13.15
C HIS A 180 8.67 4.89 -14.06
N GLN A 181 7.40 4.56 -13.90
CA GLN A 181 6.77 3.42 -14.58
C GLN A 181 5.65 3.87 -15.51
N ASP A 182 5.32 2.98 -16.45
CA ASP A 182 4.10 3.07 -17.24
C ASP A 182 2.86 3.20 -16.34
N TYR A 183 1.89 3.97 -16.81
CA TYR A 183 0.58 4.01 -16.21
C TYR A 183 -0.17 2.70 -16.49
N ILE A 184 -0.78 2.13 -15.45
CA ILE A 184 -1.61 0.94 -15.58
C ILE A 184 -3.01 1.37 -16.02
N GLU A 185 -3.34 1.09 -17.28
CA GLU A 185 -4.71 1.21 -17.76
C GLU A 185 -5.52 -0.01 -17.34
N GLN A 186 -6.55 0.22 -16.54
CA GLN A 186 -7.42 -0.84 -16.05
C GLN A 186 -8.41 -1.25 -17.13
N HIS A 187 -8.60 -2.56 -17.30
CA HIS A 187 -9.56 -3.14 -18.24
C HIS A 187 -11.01 -2.67 -17.97
N ASP A 188 -11.78 -2.45 -19.03
CA ASP A 188 -13.14 -1.89 -18.96
C ASP A 188 -14.11 -2.70 -18.08
N SER A 189 -14.01 -4.03 -18.13
CA SER A 189 -14.83 -4.91 -17.26
C SER A 189 -14.51 -4.76 -15.77
N ILE A 190 -13.31 -4.31 -15.41
CA ILE A 190 -12.94 -4.03 -14.03
C ILE A 190 -13.33 -2.59 -13.66
N ASN A 191 -13.26 -1.66 -14.63
CA ASN A 191 -13.76 -0.28 -14.46
C ASN A 191 -15.27 -0.25 -14.15
N SER A 192 -16.06 -1.20 -14.66
CA SER A 192 -17.49 -1.28 -14.32
C SER A 192 -17.76 -1.61 -12.85
N ILE A 193 -16.79 -2.19 -12.14
CA ILE A 193 -16.88 -2.40 -10.68
C ILE A 193 -16.56 -1.10 -9.96
N PHE A 194 -15.39 -0.52 -10.27
CA PHE A 194 -14.96 0.76 -9.72
C PHE A 194 -13.88 1.40 -10.63
N ARG A 195 -14.23 2.52 -11.27
CA ARG A 195 -13.37 3.17 -12.28
C ARG A 195 -12.40 4.21 -11.73
N ASN A 196 -12.61 4.67 -10.49
CA ASN A 196 -11.87 5.82 -9.95
C ASN A 196 -10.49 5.42 -9.40
N SER A 197 -10.14 4.13 -9.47
CA SER A 197 -8.82 3.60 -9.13
C SER A 197 -8.52 2.30 -9.84
N VAL A 198 -7.24 1.92 -9.86
CA VAL A 198 -6.82 0.55 -10.14
C VAL A 198 -7.29 -0.37 -9.01
N ASN A 199 -8.20 -1.26 -9.34
CA ASN A 199 -8.65 -2.36 -8.51
C ASN A 199 -7.56 -3.42 -8.52
N THR A 200 -7.16 -3.84 -7.33
CA THR A 200 -6.07 -4.81 -7.16
C THR A 200 -6.60 -6.08 -6.54
N ILE A 201 -6.08 -7.23 -6.97
CA ILE A 201 -6.26 -8.48 -6.25
C ILE A 201 -5.01 -8.69 -5.41
N ARG A 202 -5.20 -8.86 -4.11
CA ARG A 202 -4.15 -9.21 -3.16
C ARG A 202 -4.32 -10.67 -2.79
N ILE A 203 -3.25 -11.44 -2.93
CA ILE A 203 -3.25 -12.87 -2.64
C ILE A 203 -2.36 -13.07 -1.42
N ASP A 204 -2.95 -13.60 -0.35
CA ASP A 204 -2.20 -13.98 0.83
C ASP A 204 -1.69 -15.40 0.63
N THR A 205 -0.39 -15.58 0.77
CA THR A 205 0.27 -16.88 0.68
C THR A 205 1.10 -17.15 1.92
N TYR A 206 1.38 -18.43 2.18
CA TYR A 206 2.38 -18.83 3.16
C TYR A 206 3.24 -19.95 2.61
N ILE A 207 4.45 -20.08 3.15
CA ILE A 207 5.37 -21.18 2.85
C ILE A 207 5.30 -22.14 4.04
N ASP A 208 5.04 -23.42 3.77
CA ASP A 208 4.93 -24.44 4.81
C ASP A 208 6.31 -24.98 5.26
N ALA A 209 6.30 -25.96 6.18
CA ALA A 209 7.52 -26.58 6.69
C ALA A 209 8.29 -27.41 5.64
N ASN A 210 7.68 -27.73 4.50
CA ASN A 210 8.29 -28.43 3.38
C ASN A 210 8.79 -27.46 2.29
N ASN A 211 8.75 -26.14 2.55
CA ASN A 211 9.03 -25.06 1.60
C ASN A 211 8.06 -24.99 0.41
N GLU A 212 6.84 -25.48 0.57
CA GLU A 212 5.79 -25.36 -0.45
C GLU A 212 4.94 -24.10 -0.22
N ALA A 213 4.65 -23.37 -1.29
CA ALA A 213 3.83 -22.17 -1.25
C ALA A 213 2.34 -22.51 -1.38
N HIS A 214 1.53 -22.00 -0.46
CA HIS A 214 0.09 -22.24 -0.40
C HIS A 214 -0.68 -20.92 -0.46
N VAL A 215 -1.78 -20.89 -1.21
CA VAL A 215 -2.71 -19.74 -1.24
C VAL A 215 -3.67 -19.86 -0.07
N LEU A 216 -3.68 -18.85 0.80
CA LEU A 216 -4.58 -18.76 1.94
C LEU A 216 -5.86 -18.01 1.59
N SER A 217 -5.73 -16.88 0.89
CA SER A 217 -6.87 -16.04 0.57
C SER A 217 -6.59 -15.14 -0.65
N ALA A 218 -7.65 -14.63 -1.28
CA ALA A 218 -7.56 -13.59 -2.29
C ALA A 218 -8.61 -12.51 -1.99
N LEU A 219 -8.18 -11.24 -1.99
CA LEU A 219 -9.03 -10.09 -1.72
C LEU A 219 -8.97 -9.11 -2.88
N CYS A 220 -10.12 -8.72 -3.41
CA CYS A 220 -10.21 -7.59 -4.32
C CYS A 220 -10.30 -6.30 -3.50
N VAL A 221 -9.36 -5.38 -3.72
CA VAL A 221 -9.32 -4.06 -3.11
C VAL A 221 -9.70 -3.03 -4.17
N LEU A 222 -10.87 -2.44 -3.98
CA LEU A 222 -11.35 -1.25 -4.69
C LEU A 222 -10.88 -0.03 -3.90
N ALA A 223 -10.31 1.01 -4.52
CA ALA A 223 -9.90 2.17 -3.72
C ALA A 223 -11.11 2.84 -3.08
N TRP A 224 -10.88 3.36 -1.88
CA TRP A 224 -11.94 3.89 -1.03
C TRP A 224 -12.14 5.39 -1.28
N GLU A 225 -13.32 5.77 -1.79
CA GLU A 225 -13.76 7.17 -1.80
C GLU A 225 -14.20 7.59 -0.39
N THR A 226 -13.25 7.99 0.45
CA THR A 226 -13.44 9.06 1.44
C THR A 226 -12.09 9.43 2.03
N PRO A 227 -11.81 10.72 2.28
CA PRO A 227 -10.63 11.13 3.04
C PRO A 227 -10.86 10.74 4.50
N LEU A 228 -10.47 9.52 4.88
CA LEU A 228 -10.16 9.28 6.27
C LEU A 228 -8.89 10.09 6.57
N PRO A 229 -8.88 10.86 7.69
CA PRO A 229 -7.72 11.64 8.05
C PRO A 229 -6.51 10.71 8.10
N THR A 230 -5.41 11.20 7.51
CA THR A 230 -4.12 10.59 7.16
C THR A 230 -3.37 9.84 8.28
N THR A 231 -4.05 9.45 9.36
CA THR A 231 -3.46 8.79 10.52
C THR A 231 -4.06 7.43 10.84
N HIS A 232 -5.13 6.99 10.18
CA HIS A 232 -5.86 5.79 10.63
C HIS A 232 -6.39 4.95 9.48
N ILE A 233 -5.56 4.01 8.99
CA ILE A 233 -5.81 2.62 8.52
C ILE A 233 -4.55 2.08 7.77
N LEU A 234 -3.34 2.50 8.16
CA LEU A 234 -2.09 2.02 7.53
C LEU A 234 -1.37 0.91 8.31
N GLU A 235 -2.08 0.17 9.16
CA GLU A 235 -1.41 -0.67 10.17
C GLU A 235 -1.80 -2.15 10.15
N GLY A 236 -2.45 -2.65 9.09
CA GLY A 236 -2.85 -4.07 9.05
C GLY A 236 -2.68 -4.82 7.74
N PHE A 237 -2.48 -4.13 6.61
CA PHE A 237 -2.50 -4.78 5.29
C PHE A 237 -1.62 -4.02 4.29
N ILE A 238 -0.35 -3.82 4.62
CA ILE A 238 0.70 -3.46 3.67
C ILE A 238 2.00 -4.11 4.15
N TYR A 239 2.26 -5.32 3.66
CA TYR A 239 3.60 -5.87 3.52
C TYR A 239 3.63 -6.63 2.20
N LEU A 240 3.82 -5.86 1.12
CA LEU A 240 4.72 -6.16 0.02
C LEU A 240 5.42 -4.84 -0.31
#